data_AF-A0A3L7VCT2-F1
#
_entry.id   AF-A0A3L7VCT2-F1
#
_cell.length_a   1.000
_cell.length_b   1.000
_cell.length_c   1.000
_cell.angle_alpha   90.00
_cell.angle_beta   90.00
_cell.angle_gamma   90.00
#
_symmetry.space_group_name_H-M   'P 1'
#
loop_
_entity.id
_entity.type
_entity.pdbx_description
1 polymer ?
#
loop_
_entity_poly.entity_id
_entity_poly.type
_entity_poly.pdbx_seq_one_letter_code
_entity_poly.pdbx_strand_id
1 'polypeptide(L)'
;MNFLQPWMLLALPLAAIPIIIHLVNQRRFQTVPWAAMRFLLEATKMSSGYTKLRQWLILAMRTLAVLALVLFTARPLTSGLLALLGGDANRVAIVLLDRSASMEETPVGSNTTKLQQGIDQLAETFKTLGIERIVQIDPLADKPEEYNSITQWLRATPRQTWSATSDIPNLMEKALLYAKNNPSGNTMVWLCSDMRDSDWRSQDGRWKAVQDGFRSIAQPVRFSILDLSQTSTVNRSLRITDVHRVETDNGPELSISFRIDKQLGEVSGDASGKASGTSDNATPVASA
;
A
#
# COMPACT_ATOMS: atom_id res chain seq x y z
N MET A 1 18.15 -14.45 4.28
CA MET A 1 17.72 -13.93 2.97
C MET A 1 16.56 -14.79 2.52
N ASN A 2 15.37 -14.20 2.39
CA ASN A 2 14.16 -14.93 2.01
C ASN A 2 14.09 -14.94 0.47
N PHE A 3 13.78 -16.06 -0.15
CA PHE A 3 13.58 -16.17 -1.60
C PHE A 3 12.15 -16.58 -1.84
N LEU A 4 11.48 -15.98 -2.84
CA LEU A 4 10.13 -16.36 -3.23
C LEU A 4 10.04 -17.84 -3.63
N GLN A 5 11.14 -18.39 -4.19
CA GLN A 5 11.22 -19.79 -4.64
C GLN A 5 12.57 -20.43 -4.28
N PRO A 6 12.73 -20.94 -3.04
CA PRO A 6 14.01 -21.50 -2.56
C PRO A 6 14.52 -22.69 -3.38
N TRP A 7 13.61 -23.47 -3.97
CA TRP A 7 13.93 -24.64 -4.80
C TRP A 7 14.70 -24.27 -6.08
N MET A 8 14.60 -23.03 -6.56
CA MET A 8 15.31 -22.56 -7.75
C MET A 8 16.84 -22.50 -7.52
N LEU A 9 17.31 -22.46 -6.27
CA LEU A 9 18.74 -22.54 -5.94
C LEU A 9 19.36 -23.88 -6.35
N LEU A 10 18.55 -24.93 -6.53
CA LEU A 10 19.01 -26.21 -7.08
C LEU A 10 19.40 -26.10 -8.57
N ALA A 11 19.01 -25.02 -9.27
CA ALA A 11 19.43 -24.76 -10.64
C ALA A 11 20.80 -24.06 -10.74
N LEU A 12 21.36 -23.57 -9.63
CA LEU A 12 22.69 -22.92 -9.58
C LEU A 12 23.83 -23.80 -10.15
N PRO A 13 23.86 -25.14 -9.97
CA PRO A 13 24.83 -26.01 -10.61
C PRO A 13 24.83 -25.96 -12.14
N LEU A 14 23.72 -25.56 -12.80
CA LEU A 14 23.71 -25.41 -14.26
C LEU A 14 24.64 -24.30 -14.75
N ALA A 15 24.92 -23.29 -13.92
CA ALA A 15 25.89 -22.24 -14.25
C ALA A 15 27.33 -22.77 -14.35
N ALA A 16 27.62 -23.96 -13.82
CA ALA A 16 28.92 -24.63 -13.96
C ALA A 16 29.09 -25.36 -15.31
N ILE A 17 28.01 -25.64 -16.04
CA ILE A 17 28.05 -26.38 -17.32
C ILE A 17 28.99 -25.71 -18.34
N PRO A 18 28.92 -24.38 -18.60
CA PRO A 18 29.81 -23.72 -19.54
C PRO A 18 31.29 -23.81 -19.13
N ILE A 19 31.56 -23.80 -17.83
CA ILE A 19 32.92 -23.89 -17.26
C ILE A 19 33.48 -25.29 -17.50
N ILE A 20 32.68 -26.32 -17.21
CA ILE A 20 33.05 -27.72 -17.41
C ILE A 20 33.33 -28.01 -18.88
N ILE A 21 32.43 -27.58 -19.79
CA ILE A 21 32.62 -27.77 -21.24
C ILE A 21 33.91 -27.09 -21.72
N HIS A 22 34.23 -25.89 -21.20
CA HIS A 22 35.46 -25.19 -21.56
C HIS A 22 36.72 -25.93 -21.12
N LEU A 23 36.76 -26.40 -19.87
CA LEU A 23 37.88 -27.18 -19.31
C LEU A 23 38.11 -28.50 -20.06
N VAL A 24 37.03 -29.20 -20.44
CA VAL A 24 37.11 -30.44 -21.21
C VAL A 24 37.61 -30.18 -22.63
N ASN A 25 37.16 -29.10 -23.27
CA ASN A 25 37.58 -28.76 -24.64
C ASN A 25 39.06 -28.34 -24.68
N GLN A 26 39.56 -27.64 -23.65
CA GLN A 26 40.96 -27.23 -23.57
C GLN A 26 41.93 -28.42 -23.47
N ARG A 27 41.50 -29.54 -22.85
CA ARG A 27 42.32 -30.76 -22.73
C ARG A 27 42.39 -31.60 -24.00
N ARG A 28 41.53 -31.36 -24.99
CA ARG A 28 41.39 -32.24 -26.17
C ARG A 28 42.27 -31.84 -27.36
N PHE A 29 42.85 -30.63 -27.35
CA PHE A 29 43.72 -30.16 -28.42
C PHE A 29 45.17 -30.57 -28.18
N GLN A 30 45.53 -31.78 -28.62
CA GLN A 30 46.92 -32.19 -28.78
C GLN A 30 47.48 -31.50 -30.02
N THR A 31 48.36 -30.51 -29.86
CA THR A 31 49.02 -29.83 -30.98
C THR A 31 50.08 -30.76 -31.57
N VAL A 32 49.89 -31.21 -32.82
CA VAL A 32 50.90 -31.99 -33.54
C VAL A 32 51.89 -31.02 -34.21
N PRO A 33 53.19 -31.04 -33.87
CA PRO A 33 54.16 -30.14 -34.47
C PRO A 33 54.54 -30.60 -35.89
N TRP A 34 54.12 -29.87 -36.91
CA TRP A 34 54.55 -30.08 -38.30
C TRP A 34 55.77 -29.22 -38.63
N ALA A 35 56.85 -29.83 -39.11
CA ALA A 35 58.18 -29.22 -39.21
C ALA A 35 58.24 -27.96 -40.09
N ALA A 36 57.46 -27.91 -41.18
CA ALA A 36 57.44 -26.76 -42.10
C ALA A 36 56.81 -25.49 -41.48
N MET A 37 56.05 -25.60 -40.39
CA MET A 37 55.30 -24.49 -39.80
C MET A 37 56.08 -23.69 -38.74
N ARG A 38 57.25 -24.18 -38.29
CA ARG A 38 58.07 -23.53 -37.24
C ARG A 38 58.56 -22.14 -37.65
N PHE A 39 58.87 -21.93 -38.93
CA PHE A 39 59.29 -20.63 -39.46
C PHE A 39 58.14 -19.62 -39.58
N LEU A 40 56.91 -20.09 -39.81
CA LEU A 40 55.71 -19.23 -39.87
C LEU A 40 55.22 -18.83 -38.46
N LEU A 41 55.37 -19.72 -37.48
CA LEU A 41 54.92 -19.53 -36.10
C LEU A 41 55.78 -18.51 -35.33
N GLU A 42 57.08 -18.41 -35.61
CA GLU A 42 57.98 -17.44 -34.97
C GLU A 42 57.52 -15.98 -35.18
N ALA A 43 56.89 -15.68 -36.33
CA ALA A 43 56.33 -14.36 -36.65
C ALA A 43 54.96 -14.08 -36.00
N THR A 44 54.24 -15.11 -35.52
CA THR A 44 52.87 -14.99 -34.98
C THR A 44 52.79 -14.99 -33.45
N LYS A 45 53.92 -15.20 -32.75
CA LYS A 45 53.97 -15.26 -31.28
C LYS A 45 53.47 -13.98 -30.58
N MET A 46 53.49 -12.83 -31.28
CA MET A 46 53.12 -11.53 -30.72
C MET A 46 51.61 -11.27 -30.50
N SER A 47 50.68 -12.10 -31.01
CA SER A 47 49.22 -11.86 -30.82
C SER A 47 48.54 -12.78 -29.79
N SER A 48 49.29 -13.68 -29.15
CA SER A 48 48.74 -14.76 -28.33
C SER A 48 48.07 -14.32 -27.01
N GLY A 49 48.38 -13.11 -26.51
CA GLY A 49 47.79 -12.56 -25.27
C GLY A 49 46.31 -12.17 -25.40
N TYR A 50 45.95 -11.48 -26.49
CA TYR A 50 44.57 -11.02 -26.74
C TYR A 50 43.59 -12.18 -26.93
N THR A 51 44.05 -13.27 -27.55
CA THR A 51 43.23 -14.48 -27.76
C THR A 51 42.87 -15.14 -26.44
N LYS A 52 43.80 -15.20 -25.48
CA LYS A 52 43.53 -15.73 -24.13
C LYS A 52 42.54 -14.84 -23.38
N LEU A 53 42.75 -13.52 -23.39
CA LEU A 53 41.85 -12.58 -22.70
C LEU A 53 40.42 -12.65 -23.29
N ARG A 54 40.30 -12.72 -24.62
CA ARG A 54 39.00 -12.89 -25.30
C ARG A 54 38.31 -14.20 -24.90
N GLN A 55 39.04 -15.30 -24.79
CA GLN A 55 38.48 -16.59 -24.36
C GLN A 55 37.95 -16.53 -22.92
N TRP A 56 38.70 -15.94 -21.99
CA TRP A 56 38.27 -15.74 -20.61
C TRP A 56 37.05 -14.81 -20.51
N LEU A 57 37.01 -13.74 -21.30
CA LEU A 57 35.88 -12.81 -21.34
C LEU A 57 34.61 -13.45 -21.91
N ILE A 58 34.73 -14.24 -22.98
CA ILE A 58 33.60 -14.99 -23.56
C ILE A 58 33.08 -16.03 -22.56
N LEU A 59 33.97 -16.72 -21.85
CA LEU A 59 33.58 -17.67 -20.82
C LEU A 59 32.82 -16.96 -19.69
N ALA A 60 33.36 -15.84 -19.19
CA ALA A 60 32.74 -15.04 -18.14
C ALA A 60 31.36 -14.51 -18.55
N MET A 61 31.20 -14.01 -19.78
CA MET A 61 29.89 -13.55 -20.26
C MET A 61 28.88 -14.69 -20.40
N ARG A 62 29.31 -15.88 -20.82
CA ARG A 62 28.42 -17.05 -20.95
C ARG A 62 27.96 -17.55 -19.57
N THR A 63 28.85 -17.59 -18.58
CA THR A 63 28.48 -17.99 -17.21
C THR A 63 27.61 -16.93 -16.54
N LEU A 64 27.94 -15.64 -16.71
CA LEU A 64 27.15 -14.54 -16.19
C LEU A 64 25.74 -14.51 -16.80
N ALA A 65 25.58 -14.80 -18.09
CA ALA A 65 24.27 -14.90 -18.73
C ALA A 65 23.40 -16.02 -18.11
N VAL A 66 23.97 -17.22 -17.88
CA VAL A 66 23.24 -18.33 -17.24
C VAL A 66 22.91 -17.99 -15.79
N LEU A 67 23.87 -17.42 -15.05
CA LEU A 67 23.69 -17.02 -13.66
C LEU A 67 22.63 -15.92 -13.53
N ALA A 68 22.64 -14.93 -14.42
CA ALA A 68 21.62 -13.88 -14.49
C ALA A 68 20.24 -14.45 -14.78
N LEU A 69 20.13 -15.45 -15.67
CA LEU A 69 18.87 -16.13 -15.97
C LEU A 69 18.33 -16.88 -14.74
N VAL A 70 19.19 -17.64 -14.05
CA VAL A 70 18.82 -18.34 -12.81
C VAL A 70 18.43 -17.37 -11.70
N LEU A 71 19.15 -16.26 -11.54
CA LEU A 71 18.80 -15.23 -10.55
C LEU A 71 17.50 -14.50 -10.93
N PHE A 72 17.29 -14.24 -12.22
CA PHE A 72 16.08 -13.61 -12.72
C PHE A 72 14.84 -14.48 -12.45
N THR A 73 14.95 -15.80 -12.65
CA THR A 73 13.86 -16.74 -12.33
C THR A 73 13.71 -16.96 -10.84
N ALA A 74 14.80 -16.96 -10.06
CA ALA A 74 14.75 -17.15 -8.60
C ALA A 74 14.15 -15.95 -7.85
N ARG A 75 14.00 -14.78 -8.50
CA ARG A 75 13.44 -13.54 -7.93
C ARG A 75 13.90 -13.29 -6.48
N PRO A 76 15.19 -12.96 -6.27
CA PRO A 76 15.71 -12.70 -4.94
C PRO A 76 15.05 -11.47 -4.32
N LEU A 77 14.38 -11.64 -3.17
CA LEU A 77 13.87 -10.53 -2.35
C LEU A 77 15.08 -9.85 -1.70
N THR A 78 15.72 -8.93 -2.44
CA THR A 78 16.91 -8.20 -1.97
C THR A 78 16.60 -6.72 -1.94
N SER A 79 16.68 -6.12 -0.76
CA SER A 79 16.45 -4.70 -0.49
C SER A 79 17.64 -3.79 -0.88
N GLY A 80 18.48 -4.21 -1.83
CA GLY A 80 19.73 -3.52 -2.20
C GLY A 80 19.81 -3.11 -3.68
N LEU A 81 21.03 -2.92 -4.20
CA LEU A 81 21.30 -2.49 -5.60
C LEU A 81 20.57 -3.32 -6.68
N LEU A 82 20.24 -4.59 -6.41
CA LEU A 82 19.43 -5.41 -7.32
C LEU A 82 17.94 -5.00 -7.37
N ALA A 83 17.36 -4.46 -6.30
CA ALA A 83 15.99 -3.92 -6.31
C ALA A 83 15.85 -2.65 -7.18
N LEU A 84 16.93 -1.88 -7.35
CA LEU A 84 16.92 -0.73 -8.27
C LEU A 84 16.79 -1.16 -9.74
N LEU A 85 17.28 -2.36 -10.08
CA LEU A 85 17.25 -2.89 -11.44
C LEU A 85 15.98 -3.70 -11.74
N GLY A 86 15.34 -4.28 -10.71
CA GLY A 86 14.08 -5.00 -10.80
C GLY A 86 12.92 -4.19 -10.21
N GLY A 87 12.40 -3.24 -10.97
CA GLY A 87 11.41 -2.22 -10.56
C GLY A 87 10.03 -2.69 -10.07
N ASP A 88 9.89 -3.91 -9.55
CA ASP A 88 8.60 -4.47 -9.11
C ASP A 88 8.63 -4.92 -7.62
N ALA A 89 9.78 -4.89 -6.95
CA ALA A 89 9.95 -5.51 -5.62
C ALA A 89 9.69 -4.61 -4.40
N ASN A 90 9.17 -3.39 -4.57
CA ASN A 90 8.91 -2.49 -3.43
C ASN A 90 7.60 -1.70 -3.62
N ARG A 91 6.49 -2.41 -3.80
CA ARG A 91 5.16 -1.80 -3.72
C ARG A 91 4.89 -1.41 -2.28
N VAL A 92 4.77 -0.11 -2.03
CA VAL A 92 4.48 0.44 -0.70
C VAL A 92 3.03 0.89 -0.69
N ALA A 93 2.21 0.28 0.17
CA ALA A 93 0.87 0.78 0.46
C ALA A 93 0.92 1.70 1.67
N ILE A 94 0.68 3.00 1.46
CA ILE A 94 0.39 3.93 2.54
C ILE A 94 -1.10 3.81 2.85
N VAL A 95 -1.44 3.33 4.03
CA VAL A 95 -2.82 3.10 4.47
C VAL A 95 -3.20 4.18 5.47
N LEU A 96 -4.28 4.88 5.14
CA LEU A 96 -4.89 5.87 5.99
C LEU A 96 -6.23 5.32 6.46
N LEU A 97 -6.33 5.17 7.77
CA LEU A 97 -7.53 4.66 8.41
C LEU A 97 -8.28 5.84 9.03
N ASP A 98 -9.52 6.00 8.61
CA ASP A 98 -10.47 6.87 9.29
C ASP A 98 -10.86 6.21 10.64
N ARG A 99 -10.60 6.92 11.74
CA ARG A 99 -10.83 6.47 13.12
C ARG A 99 -11.96 7.25 13.80
N SER A 100 -12.88 7.79 13.00
CA SER A 100 -14.05 8.52 13.48
C SER A 100 -15.06 7.57 14.13
N ALA A 101 -15.87 8.07 15.05
CA ALA A 101 -16.86 7.27 15.78
C ALA A 101 -17.90 6.61 14.85
N SER A 102 -18.08 7.12 13.62
CA SER A 102 -18.98 6.51 12.64
C SER A 102 -18.49 5.17 12.10
N MET A 103 -17.19 4.90 12.19
CA MET A 103 -16.59 3.65 11.76
C MET A 103 -16.84 2.48 12.72
N GLU A 104 -17.35 2.77 13.93
CA GLU A 104 -17.85 1.78 14.88
C GLU A 104 -19.27 1.30 14.57
N GLU A 105 -19.96 1.92 13.61
CA GLU A 105 -21.28 1.46 13.17
C GLU A 105 -21.18 0.04 12.60
N THR A 106 -22.10 -0.82 13.01
CA THR A 106 -22.26 -2.17 12.47
C THR A 106 -23.34 -2.16 11.39
N PRO A 107 -22.97 -2.40 10.12
CA PRO A 107 -23.92 -2.57 9.03
C PRO A 107 -25.05 -3.55 9.33
N VAL A 108 -26.25 -3.25 8.84
CA VAL A 108 -27.39 -4.18 8.92
C VAL A 108 -27.04 -5.48 8.19
N GLY A 109 -27.06 -6.60 8.92
CA GLY A 109 -26.71 -7.92 8.39
C GLY A 109 -25.24 -8.31 8.53
N SER A 110 -24.40 -7.48 9.17
CA SER A 110 -23.02 -7.83 9.52
C SER A 110 -22.81 -7.87 11.03
N ASN A 111 -21.92 -8.76 11.47
CA ASN A 111 -21.49 -8.88 12.86
C ASN A 111 -20.20 -8.10 13.16
N THR A 112 -19.66 -7.37 12.18
CA THR A 112 -18.41 -6.62 12.31
C THR A 112 -18.62 -5.13 12.03
N THR A 113 -17.83 -4.29 12.68
CA THR A 113 -17.86 -2.82 12.47
C THR A 113 -17.39 -2.45 11.07
N LYS A 114 -17.78 -1.28 10.56
CA LYS A 114 -17.28 -0.76 9.28
C LYS A 114 -15.75 -0.72 9.23
N LEU A 115 -15.10 -0.28 10.31
CA LEU A 115 -13.64 -0.28 10.40
C LEU A 115 -13.04 -1.66 10.20
N GLN A 116 -13.61 -2.67 10.87
CA GLN A 116 -13.13 -4.04 10.76
C GLN A 116 -13.33 -4.59 9.35
N GLN A 117 -14.48 -4.35 8.73
CA GLN A 117 -14.75 -4.73 7.34
C GLN A 117 -13.75 -4.07 6.38
N GLY A 118 -13.47 -2.79 6.57
CA GLY A 118 -12.51 -2.04 5.77
C GLY A 118 -11.10 -2.62 5.87
N ILE A 119 -10.63 -2.91 7.09
CA ILE A 119 -9.32 -3.53 7.32
C ILE A 119 -9.24 -4.92 6.68
N ASP A 120 -10.28 -5.75 6.86
CA ASP A 120 -10.33 -7.09 6.31
C ASP A 120 -10.33 -7.07 4.76
N GLN A 121 -11.12 -6.18 4.14
CA GLN A 121 -11.18 -6.00 2.68
C GLN A 121 -9.87 -5.42 2.10
N LEU A 122 -9.23 -4.48 2.81
CA LEU A 122 -7.89 -4.00 2.44
C LEU A 122 -6.87 -5.14 2.50
N ALA A 123 -6.90 -5.98 3.53
CA ALA A 123 -5.99 -7.10 3.65
C ALA A 123 -6.16 -8.12 2.52
N GLU A 124 -7.39 -8.44 2.12
CA GLU A 124 -7.64 -9.28 0.94
C GLU A 124 -7.12 -8.65 -0.35
N THR A 125 -7.34 -7.35 -0.51
CA THR A 125 -6.85 -6.59 -1.67
C THR A 125 -5.32 -6.57 -1.73
N PHE A 126 -4.65 -6.39 -0.60
CA PHE A 126 -3.19 -6.40 -0.50
C PHE A 126 -2.60 -7.76 -0.80
N LYS A 127 -3.28 -8.85 -0.41
CA LYS A 127 -2.91 -10.22 -0.80
C LYS A 127 -2.97 -10.40 -2.32
N THR A 128 -4.06 -9.96 -2.95
CA THR A 128 -4.25 -10.06 -4.40
C THR A 128 -3.24 -9.21 -5.18
N LEU A 129 -2.90 -8.01 -4.68
CA LEU A 129 -1.95 -7.10 -5.31
C LEU A 129 -0.47 -7.42 -5.04
N GLY A 130 -0.21 -8.37 -4.13
CA GLY A 130 1.15 -8.76 -3.72
C GLY A 130 1.89 -7.65 -2.97
N ILE A 131 1.19 -6.92 -2.11
CA ILE A 131 1.78 -5.82 -1.33
C ILE A 131 2.38 -6.38 -0.05
N GLU A 132 3.69 -6.27 0.11
CA GLU A 132 4.42 -6.76 1.28
C GLU A 132 4.74 -5.66 2.29
N ARG A 133 4.95 -4.42 1.82
CA ARG A 133 5.27 -3.27 2.68
C ARG A 133 4.07 -2.35 2.84
N ILE A 134 3.59 -2.23 4.07
CA ILE A 134 2.43 -1.41 4.45
C ILE A 134 2.90 -0.35 5.43
N VAL A 135 2.50 0.89 5.19
CA VAL A 135 2.78 2.04 6.05
C VAL A 135 1.45 2.58 6.54
N GLN A 136 1.14 2.36 7.81
CA GLN A 136 -0.09 2.85 8.41
C GLN A 136 0.14 4.26 8.96
N ILE A 137 -0.75 5.18 8.62
CA ILE A 137 -0.80 6.53 9.17
C ILE A 137 -2.11 6.66 9.92
N ASP A 138 -2.01 6.69 11.24
CA ASP A 138 -3.14 6.99 12.12
C ASP A 138 -3.14 8.47 12.52
N PRO A 139 -4.32 9.04 12.82
CA PRO A 139 -4.43 10.45 13.19
C PRO A 139 -3.71 10.74 14.52
N LEU A 140 -3.80 9.82 15.48
CA LEU A 140 -3.20 9.94 16.81
C LEU A 140 -1.71 9.55 16.85
N ALA A 141 -1.25 8.75 15.87
CA ALA A 141 0.13 8.35 15.81
C ALA A 141 1.01 9.54 15.37
N ASP A 142 2.02 9.85 16.17
CA ASP A 142 2.98 10.91 15.89
C ASP A 142 3.94 10.50 14.74
N LYS A 143 4.15 9.19 14.57
CA LYS A 143 5.00 8.63 13.51
C LYS A 143 4.25 7.56 12.70
N PRO A 144 4.43 7.52 11.37
CA PRO A 144 3.94 6.41 10.54
C PRO A 144 4.52 5.07 11.01
N GLU A 145 3.69 4.05 11.08
CA GLU A 145 4.09 2.70 11.46
C GLU A 145 4.30 1.85 10.21
N GLU A 146 5.45 1.19 10.12
CA GLU A 146 5.79 0.34 8.97
C GLU A 146 5.68 -1.14 9.30
N TYR A 147 5.07 -1.89 8.39
CA TYR A 147 4.82 -3.31 8.48
C TYR A 147 5.38 -4.02 7.24
N ASN A 148 6.14 -5.10 7.46
CA ASN A 148 6.74 -5.90 6.38
C ASN A 148 5.88 -7.12 6.00
N SER A 149 4.69 -7.25 6.58
CA SER A 149 3.76 -8.34 6.32
C SER A 149 2.34 -7.95 6.66
N ILE A 150 1.39 -8.35 5.80
CA ILE A 150 -0.05 -8.19 6.03
C ILE A 150 -0.48 -8.86 7.35
N THR A 151 0.09 -10.01 7.69
CA THR A 151 -0.24 -10.72 8.94
C THR A 151 0.24 -9.97 10.18
N GLN A 152 1.38 -9.28 10.07
CA GLN A 152 1.88 -8.43 11.15
C GLN A 152 0.99 -7.20 11.31
N TRP A 153 0.65 -6.56 10.19
CA TRP A 153 -0.27 -5.42 10.15
C TRP A 153 -1.62 -5.78 10.79
N LEU A 154 -2.30 -6.83 10.32
CA LEU A 154 -3.60 -7.27 10.83
C LEU A 154 -3.64 -7.58 12.34
N ARG A 155 -2.50 -7.97 12.93
CA ARG A 155 -2.38 -8.26 14.37
C ARG A 155 -2.09 -7.01 15.19
N ALA A 156 -1.32 -6.08 14.63
CA ALA A 156 -0.89 -4.87 15.32
C ALA A 156 -1.94 -3.75 15.22
N THR A 157 -2.63 -3.64 14.09
CA THR A 157 -3.64 -2.60 13.85
C THR A 157 -4.81 -2.75 14.82
N PRO A 158 -5.00 -1.77 15.73
CA PRO A 158 -6.15 -1.81 16.62
C PRO A 158 -7.45 -1.70 15.82
N ARG A 159 -8.53 -2.34 16.25
CA ARG A 159 -9.83 -2.34 15.55
C ARG A 159 -10.86 -1.42 16.22
N GLN A 160 -10.38 -0.39 16.91
CA GLN A 160 -11.20 0.55 17.69
C GLN A 160 -11.13 1.95 17.08
N THR A 161 -12.17 2.74 17.27
CA THR A 161 -12.13 4.17 16.97
C THR A 161 -11.63 4.93 18.19
N TRP A 162 -11.06 6.12 17.96
CA TRP A 162 -10.46 6.91 19.04
C TRP A 162 -10.90 8.36 19.03
N SER A 163 -11.67 8.79 18.03
CA SER A 163 -12.00 10.19 17.85
C SER A 163 -13.43 10.34 17.36
N ALA A 164 -14.12 11.38 17.84
CA ALA A 164 -15.47 11.69 17.38
C ALA A 164 -15.49 12.06 15.89
N THR A 165 -14.43 12.73 15.42
CA THR A 165 -14.21 13.14 14.02
C THR A 165 -12.78 12.81 13.60
N SER A 166 -12.56 12.54 12.32
CA SER A 166 -11.24 12.37 11.71
C SER A 166 -10.84 13.60 10.91
N ASP A 167 -9.59 14.04 10.99
CA ASP A 167 -9.05 15.10 10.12
C ASP A 167 -8.34 14.46 8.91
N ILE A 168 -9.10 14.11 7.87
CA ILE A 168 -8.58 13.49 6.65
C ILE A 168 -7.53 14.38 5.95
N PRO A 169 -7.70 15.72 5.86
CA PRO A 169 -6.65 16.58 5.32
C PRO A 169 -5.30 16.44 6.04
N ASN A 170 -5.28 16.41 7.37
CA ASN A 170 -4.04 16.23 8.14
C ASN A 170 -3.42 14.84 7.90
N LEU A 171 -4.25 13.80 7.81
CA LEU A 171 -3.79 12.46 7.42
C LEU A 171 -3.12 12.46 6.03
N MET A 172 -3.70 13.18 5.07
CA MET A 172 -3.12 13.34 3.73
C MET A 172 -1.82 14.13 3.73
N GLU A 173 -1.70 15.18 4.55
CA GLU A 173 -0.45 15.92 4.72
C GLU A 173 0.67 15.04 5.31
N LYS A 174 0.35 14.22 6.32
CA LYS A 174 1.29 13.22 6.86
C LYS A 174 1.71 12.20 5.81
N ALA A 175 0.78 11.71 5.00
CA ALA A 175 1.08 10.80 3.89
C ALA A 175 1.97 11.46 2.83
N LEU A 176 1.71 12.72 2.50
CA LEU A 176 2.52 13.51 1.59
C LEU A 176 3.96 13.65 2.13
N LEU A 177 4.11 14.01 3.40
CA LEU A 177 5.42 14.15 4.04
C LEU A 177 6.19 12.82 4.02
N TYR A 178 5.52 11.72 4.32
CA TYR A 178 6.13 10.40 4.28
C TYR A 178 6.56 10.02 2.84
N ALA A 179 5.68 10.22 1.85
CA ALA A 179 5.96 9.91 0.45
C ALA A 179 7.12 10.75 -0.13
N LYS A 180 7.25 12.01 0.31
CA LYS A 180 8.37 12.88 -0.06
C LYS A 180 9.70 12.44 0.55
N ASN A 181 9.68 12.01 1.80
CA ASN A 181 10.88 11.57 2.52
C ASN A 181 11.33 10.17 2.12
N ASN A 182 10.40 9.32 1.67
CA ASN A 182 10.65 7.93 1.28
C ASN A 182 10.21 7.69 -0.17
N PRO A 183 10.96 8.21 -1.15
CA PRO A 183 10.63 8.00 -2.55
C PRO A 183 10.65 6.50 -2.90
N SER A 184 9.49 5.94 -3.27
CA SER A 184 9.41 4.58 -3.79
C SER A 184 8.66 4.54 -5.13
N GLY A 185 9.20 3.78 -6.08
CA GLY A 185 8.75 3.81 -7.49
C GLY A 185 7.33 3.30 -7.73
N ASN A 186 6.69 2.68 -6.73
CA ASN A 186 5.33 2.19 -6.82
C ASN A 186 4.60 2.40 -5.49
N THR A 187 4.38 3.68 -5.15
CA THR A 187 3.67 4.11 -3.94
C THR A 187 2.17 4.16 -4.21
N MET A 188 1.38 3.52 -3.36
CA MET A 188 -0.08 3.55 -3.43
C MET A 188 -0.67 4.02 -2.12
N VAL A 189 -1.47 5.07 -2.18
CA VAL A 189 -2.16 5.66 -1.04
C VAL A 189 -3.57 5.08 -1.00
N TRP A 190 -3.87 4.30 0.04
CA TRP A 190 -5.16 3.73 0.34
C TRP A 190 -5.83 4.50 1.48
N LEU A 191 -7.01 5.04 1.23
CA LEU A 191 -7.82 5.69 2.25
C LEU A 191 -9.06 4.86 2.53
N CYS A 192 -9.26 4.47 3.79
CA CYS A 192 -10.45 3.76 4.25
C CYS A 192 -11.33 4.74 5.03
N SER A 193 -12.43 5.21 4.43
CA SER A 193 -13.32 6.24 5.01
C SER A 193 -14.79 5.99 4.64
N ASP A 194 -15.72 6.46 5.46
CA ASP A 194 -17.17 6.44 5.20
C ASP A 194 -17.65 7.72 4.49
N MET A 195 -16.72 8.54 3.99
CA MET A 195 -16.92 9.72 3.14
C MET A 195 -17.79 10.83 3.76
N ARG A 196 -17.79 10.98 5.08
CA ARG A 196 -18.50 12.08 5.76
C ARG A 196 -17.86 13.45 5.52
N ASP A 197 -18.67 14.43 5.14
CA ASP A 197 -18.18 15.79 4.84
C ASP A 197 -17.53 16.48 6.05
N SER A 198 -17.97 16.18 7.28
CA SER A 198 -17.37 16.70 8.52
C SER A 198 -15.89 16.32 8.69
N ASP A 199 -15.53 15.13 8.22
CA ASP A 199 -14.18 14.56 8.36
C ASP A 199 -13.29 14.94 7.16
N TRP A 200 -13.89 15.00 5.97
CA TRP A 200 -13.21 15.39 4.75
C TRP A 200 -12.99 16.89 4.62
N ARG A 201 -13.88 17.71 5.22
CA ARG A 201 -13.84 19.18 5.16
C ARG A 201 -13.61 19.68 3.73
N SER A 202 -14.53 19.36 2.84
CA SER A 202 -14.39 19.60 1.39
C SER A 202 -14.08 21.06 1.01
N GLN A 203 -14.48 22.03 1.84
CA GLN A 203 -14.27 23.46 1.63
C GLN A 203 -12.94 24.00 2.18
N ASP A 204 -12.12 23.13 2.79
CA ASP A 204 -10.86 23.53 3.40
C ASP A 204 -9.78 23.85 2.34
N GLY A 205 -9.10 24.99 2.50
CA GLY A 205 -8.03 25.42 1.60
C GLY A 205 -6.81 24.50 1.60
N ARG A 206 -6.64 23.66 2.63
CA ARG A 206 -5.54 22.67 2.75
C ARG A 206 -5.50 21.68 1.59
N TRP A 207 -6.64 21.31 1.01
CA TRP A 207 -6.72 20.35 -0.09
C TRP A 207 -5.90 20.77 -1.32
N LYS A 208 -5.84 22.07 -1.59
CA LYS A 208 -5.02 22.60 -2.69
C LYS A 208 -3.53 22.40 -2.43
N ALA A 209 -3.08 22.67 -1.20
CA ALA A 209 -1.69 22.46 -0.81
C ALA A 209 -1.29 20.97 -0.85
N VAL A 210 -2.17 20.09 -0.39
CA VAL A 210 -1.98 18.63 -0.47
C VAL A 210 -1.87 18.18 -1.93
N GLN A 211 -2.77 18.64 -2.80
CA GLN A 211 -2.77 18.29 -4.22
C GLN A 211 -1.49 18.77 -4.92
N ASP A 212 -1.09 20.02 -4.70
CA ASP A 212 0.13 20.58 -5.28
C ASP A 212 1.37 19.86 -4.74
N GLY A 213 1.35 19.49 -3.46
CA GLY A 213 2.38 18.66 -2.84
C GLY A 213 2.55 17.31 -3.53
N PHE A 214 1.47 16.55 -3.74
CA PHE A 214 1.56 15.25 -4.40
C PHE A 214 1.96 15.37 -5.88
N ARG A 215 1.54 16.44 -6.56
CA ARG A 215 1.97 16.74 -7.94
C ARG A 215 3.45 17.07 -8.05
N SER A 216 4.07 17.60 -7.00
CA SER A 216 5.51 17.90 -6.97
C SER A 216 6.40 16.65 -6.85
N ILE A 217 5.83 15.50 -6.48
CA ILE A 217 6.56 14.24 -6.35
C ILE A 217 6.84 13.70 -7.76
N ALA A 218 8.12 13.45 -8.08
CA ALA A 218 8.56 13.00 -9.41
C ALA A 218 8.06 11.60 -9.80
N GLN A 219 7.56 10.82 -8.84
CA GLN A 219 7.12 9.43 -9.02
C GLN A 219 5.59 9.36 -9.03
N PRO A 220 4.99 8.49 -9.85
CA PRO A 220 3.54 8.34 -9.88
C PRO A 220 3.02 7.75 -8.57
N VAL A 221 2.22 8.52 -7.83
CA VAL A 221 1.47 8.06 -6.66
C VAL A 221 0.06 7.68 -7.11
N ARG A 222 -0.36 6.44 -6.83
CA ARG A 222 -1.74 5.99 -7.09
C ARG A 222 -2.59 6.20 -5.84
N PHE A 223 -3.82 6.66 -6.02
CA PHE A 223 -4.77 6.83 -4.93
C PHE A 223 -5.93 5.85 -5.11
N SER A 224 -6.28 5.16 -4.04
CA SER A 224 -7.45 4.29 -3.97
C SER A 224 -8.22 4.63 -2.70
N ILE A 225 -9.53 4.84 -2.84
CA ILE A 225 -10.43 5.09 -1.73
C ILE A 225 -11.29 3.84 -1.57
N LEU A 226 -11.27 3.26 -0.38
CA LEU A 226 -12.23 2.26 0.04
C LEU A 226 -13.39 2.99 0.71
N ASP A 227 -14.48 3.12 -0.04
CA ASP A 227 -15.71 3.74 0.41
C ASP A 227 -16.52 2.74 1.24
N LEU A 228 -16.71 3.06 2.51
CA LEU A 228 -17.53 2.31 3.46
C LEU A 228 -18.87 3.01 3.75
N SER A 229 -19.21 4.03 2.96
CA SER A 229 -20.51 4.69 3.07
C SER A 229 -21.59 3.65 2.76
N GLN A 230 -22.54 3.54 3.68
CA GLN A 230 -23.79 2.86 3.38
C GLN A 230 -24.76 3.95 2.98
N THR A 231 -25.46 3.75 1.87
CA THR A 231 -26.60 4.59 1.49
C THR A 231 -27.72 4.36 2.52
N SER A 232 -27.61 4.97 3.69
CA SER A 232 -28.72 5.03 4.63
C SER A 232 -29.82 5.81 3.94
N THR A 233 -30.96 5.18 3.70
CA THR A 233 -32.18 5.84 3.21
C THR A 233 -32.78 6.81 4.24
N VAL A 234 -32.15 6.93 5.41
CA VAL A 234 -32.59 7.79 6.51
C VAL A 234 -31.43 8.68 6.94
N ASN A 235 -31.53 9.96 6.61
CA ASN A 235 -30.64 10.98 7.15
C ASN A 235 -31.06 11.26 8.59
N ARG A 236 -30.15 11.10 9.54
CA ARG A 236 -30.32 11.56 10.92
C ARG A 236 -29.22 12.56 11.23
N SER A 237 -29.57 13.80 11.52
CA SER A 237 -28.63 14.80 12.02
C SER A 237 -28.89 15.05 13.50
N LEU A 238 -27.82 15.03 14.30
CA LEU A 238 -27.86 15.42 15.70
C LEU A 238 -27.12 16.76 15.83
N ARG A 239 -27.82 17.81 16.26
CA ARG A 239 -27.25 19.14 16.50
C ARG A 239 -27.35 19.46 17.97
N ILE A 240 -26.24 19.79 18.61
CA ILE A 240 -26.25 20.35 19.95
C ILE A 240 -26.68 21.82 19.82
N THR A 241 -27.82 22.15 20.42
CA THR A 241 -28.43 23.48 20.33
C THR A 241 -27.93 24.39 21.43
N ASP A 242 -27.72 23.84 22.62
CA ASP A 242 -27.31 24.61 23.78
C ASP A 242 -26.51 23.75 24.76
N VAL A 243 -25.48 24.33 25.37
CA VAL A 243 -24.67 23.69 26.41
C VAL A 243 -24.39 24.73 27.48
N HIS A 244 -24.89 24.52 28.68
CA HIS A 244 -24.61 25.41 29.80
C HIS A 244 -24.42 24.61 31.10
N ARG A 245 -23.52 25.12 31.94
CA ARG A 245 -23.26 24.57 33.28
C ARG A 245 -24.34 25.08 34.23
N VAL A 246 -25.02 24.18 34.91
CA VAL A 246 -26.04 24.48 35.92
C VAL A 246 -25.44 24.16 37.28
N GLU A 247 -25.52 25.08 38.24
CA GLU A 247 -25.18 24.79 39.63
C GLU A 247 -26.44 24.28 40.34
N THR A 248 -26.43 22.99 40.69
CA THR A 248 -27.50 22.31 41.44
C THR A 248 -27.06 22.16 42.90
N ASP A 249 -27.99 21.93 43.82
CA ASP A 249 -27.69 21.71 45.26
C ASP A 249 -26.70 20.55 45.52
N ASN A 250 -26.54 19.64 44.54
CA ASN A 250 -25.60 18.52 44.57
C ASN A 250 -24.26 18.78 43.85
N GLY A 251 -24.02 20.01 43.38
CA GLY A 251 -22.80 20.41 42.67
C GLY A 251 -23.05 20.85 41.23
N PRO A 252 -21.98 21.17 40.49
CA PRO A 252 -22.09 21.65 39.13
C PRO A 252 -22.42 20.51 38.14
N GLU A 253 -23.56 20.64 37.48
CA GLU A 253 -24.05 19.75 36.43
C GLU A 253 -23.93 20.42 35.06
N LEU A 254 -23.86 19.62 34.00
CA LEU A 254 -23.76 20.11 32.62
C LEU A 254 -25.06 19.78 31.88
N SER A 255 -25.81 20.81 31.51
CA SER A 255 -27.03 20.67 30.70
C SER A 255 -26.66 20.75 29.22
N ILE A 256 -27.00 19.71 28.46
CA ILE A 256 -26.79 19.63 27.00
C ILE A 256 -28.15 19.44 26.33
N SER A 257 -28.58 20.43 25.55
CA SER A 257 -29.76 20.31 24.70
C SER A 257 -29.35 19.93 23.29
N PHE A 258 -29.90 18.84 22.76
CA PHE A 258 -29.69 18.41 21.39
C PHE A 258 -31.01 18.28 20.62
N ARG A 259 -30.96 18.60 19.33
CA ARG A 259 -32.03 18.42 18.36
C ARG A 259 -31.64 17.26 17.45
N ILE A 260 -32.58 16.33 17.25
CA ILE A 260 -32.43 15.23 16.30
C ILE A 260 -33.41 15.47 15.15
N ASP A 261 -32.90 15.73 13.95
CA ASP A 261 -33.71 15.81 12.75
C ASP A 261 -33.59 14.49 11.98
N LYS A 262 -34.72 13.84 11.71
CA LYS A 262 -34.81 12.61 10.93
C LYS A 262 -35.49 12.93 9.60
N GLN A 263 -34.73 12.93 8.52
CA GLN A 263 -35.26 13.08 7.18
C GLN A 263 -35.31 11.70 6.53
N LEU A 264 -36.53 11.19 6.28
CA LEU A 264 -36.69 10.02 5.41
C LEU A 264 -36.30 10.44 4.00
N GLY A 265 -35.34 9.73 3.41
CA GLY A 265 -35.01 9.91 2.00
C GLY A 265 -36.22 9.51 1.16
N GLU A 266 -36.77 10.46 0.40
CA GLU A 266 -37.71 10.13 -0.67
C GLU A 266 -36.98 9.22 -1.66
N VAL A 267 -37.44 7.97 -1.73
CA VAL A 267 -37.15 7.12 -2.87
C VAL A 267 -37.80 7.82 -4.06
N SER A 268 -36.99 8.44 -4.92
CA SER A 268 -37.44 9.00 -6.19
C SER A 268 -37.85 7.83 -7.10
N GLY A 269 -39.08 7.38 -6.91
CA GLY A 269 -39.80 6.44 -7.74
C GLY A 269 -40.90 7.21 -8.45
N ASP A 270 -40.70 7.42 -9.74
CA ASP A 270 -41.64 8.02 -10.68
C ASP A 270 -42.97 7.21 -10.67
N ALA A 271 -43.98 7.69 -9.95
CA ALA A 271 -45.37 7.23 -10.06
C ALA A 271 -46.34 8.25 -9.46
N SER A 272 -47.05 8.96 -10.35
CA SER A 272 -48.26 9.71 -10.09
C SER A 272 -49.22 9.02 -9.10
N GLY A 273 -49.50 9.65 -7.96
CA GLY A 273 -50.53 9.18 -7.02
C GLY A 273 -50.80 10.15 -5.87
N LYS A 274 -51.92 10.89 -5.95
CA LYS A 274 -52.51 11.72 -4.88
C LYS A 274 -52.72 10.95 -3.56
N ALA A 275 -52.32 11.55 -2.41
CA ALA A 275 -52.98 11.49 -1.08
C ALA A 275 -52.16 12.35 -0.07
N SER A 276 -52.56 13.55 0.35
CA SER A 276 -53.48 13.93 1.46
C SER A 276 -53.08 13.48 2.89
N GLY A 277 -52.66 14.45 3.73
CA GLY A 277 -52.72 14.49 5.21
C GLY A 277 -51.89 13.43 5.99
N THR A 278 -51.13 13.75 7.04
CA THR A 278 -51.61 14.30 8.33
C THR A 278 -50.38 14.62 9.20
N SER A 279 -50.37 15.76 9.88
CA SER A 279 -49.33 16.17 10.83
C SER A 279 -49.63 15.61 12.23
N ASP A 280 -48.81 14.68 12.73
CA ASP A 280 -48.85 14.30 14.15
C ASP A 280 -47.69 14.95 14.90
N ASN A 281 -48.06 15.90 15.75
CA ASN A 281 -47.19 16.63 16.67
C ASN A 281 -47.19 15.87 17.99
N ALA A 282 -46.09 15.16 18.31
CA ALA A 282 -45.92 14.48 19.59
C ALA A 282 -44.55 14.82 20.17
N THR A 283 -44.53 15.82 21.04
CA THR A 283 -43.48 16.05 22.05
C THR A 283 -43.50 14.94 23.10
N PRO A 284 -42.36 14.29 23.42
CA PRO A 284 -42.18 13.67 24.72
C PRO A 284 -41.29 14.58 25.57
N VAL A 285 -41.88 15.16 26.61
CA VAL A 285 -41.14 15.64 27.78
C VAL A 285 -40.76 14.38 28.56
N ALA A 286 -39.47 14.07 28.65
CA ALA A 286 -38.96 13.04 29.54
C ALA A 286 -38.02 13.69 30.55
N SER A 287 -38.55 13.92 31.75
CA SER A 287 -37.81 14.26 32.96
C SER A 287 -37.63 12.97 33.77
N ALA A 288 -36.37 12.54 33.96
CA ALA A 288 -35.84 11.79 35.10
C ALA A 288 -34.38 11.41 34.82
#